data_AF-E8QYP3-F1
#
_entry.id   AF-E8QYP3-F1
#
_cell.length_a   1.000
_cell.length_b   1.000
_cell.length_c   1.000
_cell.angle_alpha   90.00
_cell.angle_beta   90.00
_cell.angle_gamma   90.00
#
_symmetry.space_group_name_H-M   'P 1'
#
loop_
_entity.id
_entity.type
_entity.pdbx_description
1 polymer ?
#
loop_
_entity_poly.entity_id
_entity_poly.type
_entity_poly.pdbx_seq_one_letter_code
_entity_poly.pdbx_strand_id
1 'polypeptide(L)'
;MSTPTPTPDATSHPTWTPTQVGGASQTSGQREPGHPLDALRADLHASLTSNRWSLALAWFGWIHLACFLVCHAMYRRDTHGDVRFPAVWLVELILILTAARLVLGKGWIRPPAVNLIARFWITFLILSFSVSLYNVQTGWALDWFKPIWATLSTFLFAGLAWMFSLRFLIPAVFMGLVGMLMVQLPDWNYLIYGLAWWLWFQIFAWRCRVAREAPSLPVAPF
;
A
#
# COMPACT_ATOMS: atom_id res chain seq x y z
N MET A 1 -98.07 2.54 -4.06
CA MET A 1 -97.40 3.11 -2.87
C MET A 1 -95.93 3.17 -3.20
N SER A 2 -95.45 4.35 -3.61
CA SER A 2 -94.09 4.56 -4.09
C SER A 2 -93.37 5.44 -3.06
N THR A 3 -92.46 4.82 -2.31
CA THR A 3 -91.61 5.45 -1.30
C THR A 3 -90.50 6.27 -1.98
N PRO A 4 -90.29 7.54 -1.59
CA PRO A 4 -89.14 8.32 -2.06
C PRO A 4 -87.87 7.94 -1.30
N THR A 5 -86.78 7.81 -2.07
CA THR A 5 -85.41 7.54 -1.62
C THR A 5 -84.86 8.71 -0.79
N PRO A 6 -84.37 8.49 0.44
CA PRO A 6 -83.59 9.49 1.17
C PRO A 6 -82.11 9.45 0.78
N THR A 7 -81.59 10.62 0.41
CA THR A 7 -80.18 10.94 0.17
C THR A 7 -79.39 10.88 1.48
N PRO A 8 -78.24 10.18 1.56
CA PRO A 8 -77.40 10.21 2.76
C PRO A 8 -76.59 11.50 2.84
N ASP A 9 -76.74 12.18 3.99
CA ASP A 9 -76.03 13.38 4.40
C ASP A 9 -74.51 13.19 4.44
N ALA A 10 -73.83 14.16 3.82
CA ALA A 10 -72.43 14.43 4.04
C ALA A 10 -72.28 15.16 5.38
N THR A 11 -71.69 14.50 6.39
CA THR A 11 -70.80 15.09 7.42
C THR A 11 -70.51 14.08 8.52
N SER A 12 -69.45 13.29 8.35
CA SER A 12 -68.77 12.65 9.48
C SER A 12 -67.27 12.76 9.25
N HIS A 13 -66.68 13.85 9.76
CA HIS A 13 -65.24 13.92 9.92
C HIS A 13 -64.84 12.96 11.06
N PRO A 14 -63.95 11.98 10.83
CA PRO A 14 -63.38 11.22 11.93
C PRO A 14 -62.45 12.13 12.74
N THR A 15 -62.80 12.36 14.00
CA THR A 15 -61.94 12.96 15.01
C THR A 15 -60.71 12.07 15.20
N TRP A 16 -59.55 12.55 14.76
CA TRP A 16 -58.28 11.85 14.95
C TRP A 16 -57.82 12.02 16.40
N THR A 17 -57.92 10.96 17.19
CA THR A 17 -57.28 10.85 18.52
C THR A 17 -55.84 10.38 18.33
N PRO A 18 -54.81 11.15 18.72
CA PRO A 18 -53.44 10.64 18.73
C PRO A 18 -53.35 9.56 19.79
N THR A 19 -53.25 8.30 19.37
CA THR A 19 -52.80 7.23 20.25
C THR A 19 -51.35 7.52 20.62
N GLN A 20 -51.11 7.94 21.86
CA GLN A 20 -49.77 7.88 22.44
C GLN A 20 -49.33 6.42 22.52
N VAL A 21 -48.57 5.98 21.53
CA VAL A 21 -47.76 4.78 21.64
C VAL A 21 -46.41 5.20 22.18
N GLY A 22 -46.28 5.09 23.50
CA GLY A 22 -44.98 5.01 24.15
C GLY A 22 -44.19 3.84 23.60
N GLY A 23 -42.94 4.11 23.22
CA GLY A 23 -42.05 3.12 22.63
C GLY A 23 -40.84 3.80 22.04
N ALA A 24 -40.04 4.44 22.90
CA ALA A 24 -38.71 4.91 22.56
C ALA A 24 -37.79 3.70 22.33
N SER A 25 -37.93 3.03 21.19
CA SER A 25 -36.83 2.29 20.59
C SER A 25 -35.97 3.31 19.86
N GLN A 26 -34.95 3.81 20.55
CA GLN A 26 -33.78 4.43 19.94
C GLN A 26 -33.33 3.50 18.80
N THR A 27 -33.65 3.87 17.57
CA THR A 27 -32.94 3.36 16.42
C THR A 27 -31.50 3.79 16.61
N SER A 28 -30.66 2.83 16.99
CA SER A 28 -29.21 2.99 17.02
C SER A 28 -28.82 3.67 15.72
N GLY A 29 -28.23 4.86 15.82
CA GLY A 29 -27.79 5.65 14.67
C GLY A 29 -27.10 4.73 13.68
N GLN A 30 -27.78 4.51 12.56
CA GLN A 30 -27.26 3.80 11.41
C GLN A 30 -26.14 4.71 10.89
N ARG A 31 -24.92 4.51 11.40
CA ARG A 31 -23.72 5.17 10.89
C ARG A 31 -23.75 4.97 9.39
N GLU A 32 -23.81 6.06 8.63
CA GLU A 32 -23.61 5.98 7.20
C GLU A 32 -22.39 5.11 6.93
N PRO A 33 -22.41 4.25 5.90
CA PRO A 33 -21.25 3.45 5.56
C PRO A 33 -20.10 4.42 5.30
N GLY A 34 -19.16 4.49 6.26
CA GLY A 34 -18.00 5.35 6.16
C GLY A 34 -17.29 5.12 4.83
N HIS A 35 -16.66 6.16 4.29
CA HIS A 35 -16.02 6.10 2.99
C HIS A 35 -15.12 4.84 2.91
N PRO A 36 -15.17 4.02 1.84
CA PRO A 36 -14.45 2.74 1.78
C PRO A 36 -12.96 2.82 2.12
N LEU A 37 -12.33 3.97 1.84
CA LEU A 37 -10.94 4.23 2.22
C LEU A 37 -10.71 4.32 3.73
N ASP A 38 -11.70 4.77 4.51
CA ASP A 38 -11.57 4.87 5.97
C ASP A 38 -11.52 3.49 6.61
N ALA A 39 -12.33 2.54 6.09
CA ALA A 39 -12.25 1.14 6.49
C ALA A 39 -10.87 0.54 6.13
N LEU A 40 -10.34 0.86 4.95
CA LEU A 40 -9.04 0.38 4.49
C LEU A 40 -7.88 0.95 5.33
N ARG A 41 -7.95 2.24 5.70
CA ARG A 41 -6.98 2.88 6.59
C ARG A 41 -7.01 2.27 7.99
N ALA A 42 -8.20 2.00 8.53
CA ALA A 42 -8.36 1.34 9.81
C ALA A 42 -7.79 -0.09 9.80
N ASP A 43 -8.05 -0.86 8.74
CA ASP A 43 -7.51 -2.21 8.54
C ASP A 43 -5.97 -2.21 8.44
N LEU A 44 -5.40 -1.24 7.72
CA LEU A 44 -3.94 -1.07 7.66
C LEU A 44 -3.38 -0.79 9.05
N HIS A 45 -3.96 0.16 9.79
CA HIS A 45 -3.49 0.51 11.12
C HIS A 45 -3.54 -0.69 12.09
N ALA A 46 -4.65 -1.44 12.08
CA ALA A 46 -4.80 -2.66 12.86
C ALA A 46 -3.76 -3.74 12.47
N SER A 47 -3.50 -3.90 11.17
CA SER A 47 -2.50 -4.85 10.68
C SER A 47 -1.09 -4.50 11.18
N LEU A 48 -0.72 -3.23 11.12
CA LEU A 48 0.64 -2.76 11.47
C LEU A 48 0.91 -2.77 12.97
N THR A 49 -0.12 -2.61 13.81
CA THR A 49 0.01 -2.64 15.28
C THR A 49 -0.03 -4.05 15.86
N SER A 50 -0.77 -4.98 15.24
CA SER A 50 -1.00 -6.32 15.78
C SER A 50 0.10 -7.35 15.50
N ASN A 51 0.94 -7.15 14.48
CA ASN A 51 1.84 -8.20 13.98
C ASN A 51 3.33 -7.77 13.94
N ARG A 52 4.18 -8.72 13.54
CA ARG A 52 5.65 -8.58 13.39
C ARG A 52 6.06 -7.79 12.14
N TRP A 53 5.21 -6.90 11.64
CA TRP A 53 5.48 -6.07 10.45
C TRP A 53 6.74 -5.23 10.59
N SER A 54 7.01 -4.71 11.79
CA SER A 54 8.27 -3.99 12.05
C SER A 54 9.50 -4.85 11.78
N LEU A 55 9.47 -6.12 12.18
CA LEU A 55 10.57 -7.05 11.91
C LEU A 55 10.62 -7.45 10.42
N ALA A 56 9.47 -7.72 9.80
CA ALA A 56 9.40 -8.10 8.40
C ALA A 56 9.93 -7.00 7.47
N LEU A 57 9.49 -5.75 7.68
CA LEU A 57 9.96 -4.59 6.92
C LEU A 57 11.47 -4.39 7.09
N ALA A 58 12.00 -4.55 8.30
CA ALA A 58 13.43 -4.47 8.53
C ALA A 58 14.21 -5.53 7.73
N TRP A 59 13.72 -6.77 7.71
CA TRP A 59 14.30 -7.83 6.89
C TRP A 59 14.20 -7.53 5.39
N PHE A 60 13.08 -6.99 4.91
CA PHE A 60 12.94 -6.61 3.49
C PHE A 60 13.99 -5.58 3.10
N GLY A 61 14.21 -4.56 3.95
CA GLY A 61 15.25 -3.56 3.74
C GLY A 61 16.65 -4.18 3.62
N TRP A 62 17.01 -5.08 4.54
CA TRP A 62 18.33 -5.72 4.53
C TRP A 62 18.53 -6.67 3.35
N ILE A 63 17.51 -7.47 3.01
CA ILE A 63 17.55 -8.38 1.84
C ILE A 63 17.72 -7.57 0.55
N HIS A 64 16.92 -6.52 0.39
CA HIS A 64 16.99 -5.62 -0.77
C HIS A 64 18.37 -4.98 -0.88
N LEU A 65 18.88 -4.40 0.21
CA LEU A 65 20.22 -3.80 0.23
C LEU A 65 21.31 -4.82 -0.14
N ALA A 66 21.26 -6.03 0.42
CA ALA A 66 22.24 -7.07 0.12
C ALA A 66 22.22 -7.46 -1.37
N CYS A 67 21.05 -7.62 -1.96
CA CYS A 67 20.93 -7.95 -3.39
C CYS A 67 21.45 -6.81 -4.27
N PHE A 68 21.17 -5.55 -3.91
CA PHE A 68 21.69 -4.39 -4.61
C PHE A 68 23.20 -4.20 -4.44
N LEU A 69 23.79 -4.58 -3.30
CA LEU A 69 25.23 -4.64 -3.12
C LEU A 69 25.87 -5.72 -4.01
N VAL A 70 25.24 -6.88 -4.17
CA VAL A 70 25.69 -7.91 -5.11
C VAL A 70 25.63 -7.38 -6.55
N CYS A 71 24.52 -6.75 -6.96
CA CYS A 71 24.41 -6.09 -8.26
C CYS A 71 25.50 -5.02 -8.44
N HIS A 72 25.78 -4.21 -7.41
CA HIS A 72 26.82 -3.20 -7.45
C HIS A 72 28.23 -3.82 -7.60
N ALA A 73 28.54 -4.89 -6.86
CA ALA A 73 29.82 -5.59 -6.98
C ALA A 73 30.01 -6.27 -8.34
N MET A 74 28.91 -6.71 -8.96
CA MET A 74 28.92 -7.28 -10.31
C MET A 74 28.97 -6.23 -11.42
N TYR A 75 28.60 -4.99 -11.11
CA TYR A 75 28.47 -3.93 -12.11
C TYR A 75 29.82 -3.60 -12.73
N ARG A 76 29.86 -3.72 -14.07
CA ARG A 76 30.94 -3.20 -14.90
C ARG A 76 30.32 -2.39 -16.03
N ARG A 77 30.92 -1.25 -16.33
CA ARG A 77 30.39 -0.26 -17.29
C ARG A 77 30.34 -0.75 -18.73
N ASP A 78 31.09 -1.80 -19.04
CA ASP A 78 31.23 -2.44 -20.35
C ASP A 78 30.41 -3.74 -20.50
N THR A 79 29.68 -4.15 -19.45
CA THR A 79 28.93 -5.39 -19.47
C THR A 79 27.53 -5.18 -20.07
N HIS A 80 27.32 -5.76 -21.26
CA HIS A 80 26.04 -5.74 -21.97
C HIS A 80 25.26 -7.05 -21.73
N GLY A 81 23.95 -6.95 -21.46
CA GLY A 81 23.06 -8.12 -21.50
C GLY A 81 23.33 -9.21 -20.46
N ASP A 82 23.77 -8.85 -19.26
CA ASP A 82 24.15 -9.84 -18.24
C ASP A 82 22.93 -10.38 -17.47
N VAL A 83 22.64 -11.67 -17.73
CA VAL A 83 21.54 -12.43 -17.12
C VAL A 83 21.67 -12.61 -15.61
N ARG A 84 22.85 -12.35 -15.03
CA ARG A 84 23.04 -12.45 -13.58
C ARG A 84 22.24 -11.39 -12.83
N PHE A 85 22.00 -10.20 -13.40
CA PHE A 85 21.17 -9.16 -12.78
C PHE A 85 19.71 -9.58 -12.58
N PRO A 86 18.97 -10.05 -13.61
CA PRO A 86 17.62 -10.59 -13.40
C PRO A 86 17.60 -11.86 -12.55
N ALA A 87 18.68 -12.66 -12.54
CA ALA A 87 18.79 -13.80 -11.62
C ALA A 87 18.87 -13.35 -10.15
N VAL A 88 19.67 -12.33 -9.82
CA VAL A 88 19.72 -11.74 -8.47
C VAL A 88 18.36 -11.20 -8.06
N TRP A 89 17.61 -10.59 -8.98
CA TRP A 89 16.25 -10.13 -8.73
C TRP A 89 15.29 -11.28 -8.35
N LEU A 90 15.35 -12.41 -9.07
CA LEU A 90 14.52 -13.59 -8.74
C LEU A 90 14.87 -14.15 -7.35
N VAL A 91 16.17 -14.20 -7.04
CA VAL A 91 16.64 -14.61 -5.70
C VAL A 91 16.10 -13.67 -4.63
N GLU A 92 16.19 -12.36 -4.86
CA GLU A 92 15.65 -11.35 -3.94
C GLU A 92 14.15 -11.55 -3.67
N LEU A 93 13.36 -11.76 -4.72
CA LEU A 93 11.92 -12.00 -4.60
C LEU A 93 11.63 -13.23 -3.72
N ILE A 94 12.33 -14.34 -3.96
CA ILE A 94 12.20 -15.57 -3.18
C ILE A 94 12.56 -15.31 -1.72
N LEU A 95 13.66 -14.59 -1.45
CA LEU A 95 14.10 -14.25 -0.10
C LEU A 95 13.07 -13.38 0.63
N ILE A 96 12.52 -12.35 -0.02
CA ILE A 96 11.48 -11.48 0.56
C ILE A 96 10.22 -12.29 0.88
N LEU A 97 9.72 -13.10 -0.05
CA LEU A 97 8.53 -13.94 0.17
C LEU A 97 8.74 -14.95 1.30
N THR A 98 9.94 -15.54 1.37
CA THR A 98 10.33 -16.46 2.44
C THR A 98 10.40 -15.74 3.78
N ALA A 99 11.06 -14.58 3.86
CA ALA A 99 11.13 -13.77 5.06
C ALA A 99 9.74 -13.33 5.53
N ALA A 100 8.88 -12.87 4.61
CA ALA A 100 7.49 -12.53 4.91
C ALA A 100 6.76 -13.73 5.52
N ARG A 101 6.90 -14.90 4.90
CA ARG A 101 6.23 -16.13 5.32
C ARG A 101 6.72 -16.64 6.68
N LEU A 102 8.01 -16.51 6.97
CA LEU A 102 8.63 -16.92 8.24
C LEU A 102 8.29 -15.94 9.37
N VAL A 103 8.30 -14.63 9.11
CA VAL A 103 8.09 -13.61 10.13
C VAL A 103 6.61 -13.35 10.40
N LEU A 104 5.77 -13.28 9.36
CA LEU A 104 4.36 -12.90 9.46
C LEU A 104 3.40 -14.10 9.47
N GLY A 105 3.88 -15.30 9.17
CA GLY A 105 3.09 -16.54 9.22
C GLY A 105 2.26 -16.85 7.97
N LYS A 106 1.44 -17.91 8.05
CA LYS A 106 0.53 -18.31 6.94
C LYS A 106 -0.59 -17.27 6.83
N GLY A 107 -0.88 -16.81 5.61
CA GLY A 107 -2.00 -15.90 5.37
C GLY A 107 -1.74 -14.44 5.73
N TRP A 108 -0.46 -14.01 5.82
CA TRP A 108 -0.09 -12.62 6.11
C TRP A 108 -0.72 -11.60 5.14
N ILE A 109 -1.06 -12.03 3.92
CA ILE A 109 -1.67 -11.21 2.86
C ILE A 109 -3.21 -11.16 2.93
N ARG A 110 -3.85 -11.77 3.94
CA ARG A 110 -5.31 -11.82 4.07
C ARG A 110 -5.97 -10.47 4.40
N PRO A 111 -5.39 -9.60 5.26
CA PRO A 111 -6.01 -8.31 5.54
C PRO A 111 -6.20 -7.49 4.25
N PRO A 112 -7.37 -6.91 3.99
CA PRO A 112 -7.66 -6.19 2.75
C PRO A 112 -6.64 -5.12 2.39
N ALA A 113 -6.18 -4.31 3.34
CA ALA A 113 -5.19 -3.27 3.11
C ALA A 113 -3.83 -3.86 2.73
N VAL A 114 -3.38 -4.88 3.45
CA VAL A 114 -2.14 -5.60 3.15
C VAL A 114 -2.23 -6.25 1.77
N ASN A 115 -3.36 -6.86 1.44
CA ASN A 115 -3.59 -7.48 0.13
C ASN A 115 -3.46 -6.45 -0.99
N LEU A 116 -4.06 -5.27 -0.82
CA LEU A 116 -3.97 -4.20 -1.79
C LEU A 116 -2.53 -3.69 -1.93
N ILE A 117 -1.83 -3.43 -0.83
CA ILE A 117 -0.42 -3.01 -0.85
C ILE A 117 0.44 -4.06 -1.56
N ALA A 118 0.22 -5.35 -1.27
CA ALA A 118 0.92 -6.43 -1.91
C ALA A 118 0.66 -6.48 -3.42
N ARG A 119 -0.57 -6.20 -3.89
CA ARG A 119 -0.86 -6.08 -5.33
C ARG A 119 -0.12 -4.92 -5.97
N PHE A 120 -0.12 -3.74 -5.33
CA PHE A 120 0.66 -2.59 -5.80
C PHE A 120 2.15 -2.93 -5.91
N TRP A 121 2.70 -3.60 -4.89
CA TRP A 121 4.09 -4.03 -4.87
C TRP A 121 4.39 -5.09 -5.93
N ILE A 122 3.52 -6.08 -6.14
CA ILE A 122 3.65 -7.09 -7.20
C ILE A 122 3.61 -6.42 -8.59
N THR A 123 2.71 -5.47 -8.81
CA THR A 123 2.66 -4.70 -10.07
C THR A 123 3.97 -3.95 -10.28
N PHE A 124 4.47 -3.25 -9.25
CA PHE A 124 5.77 -2.58 -9.28
C PHE A 124 6.91 -3.55 -9.65
N LEU A 125 6.91 -4.75 -9.08
CA LEU A 125 7.90 -5.79 -9.35
C LEU A 125 7.84 -6.29 -10.80
N ILE A 126 6.65 -6.58 -11.32
CA ILE A 126 6.45 -7.04 -12.71
C ILE A 126 6.96 -5.99 -13.69
N LEU A 127 6.63 -4.71 -13.45
CA LEU A 127 7.09 -3.60 -14.30
C LEU A 127 8.61 -3.43 -14.21
N SER A 128 9.17 -3.49 -13.00
CA SER A 128 10.61 -3.38 -12.77
C SER A 128 11.38 -4.49 -13.46
N PHE A 129 10.91 -5.73 -13.35
CA PHE A 129 11.50 -6.90 -14.01
C PHE A 129 11.40 -6.80 -15.53
N SER A 130 10.24 -6.40 -16.06
CA SER A 130 10.03 -6.20 -17.51
C SER A 130 11.03 -5.21 -18.07
N VAL A 131 11.22 -4.06 -17.41
CA VAL A 131 12.18 -3.02 -17.81
C VAL A 131 13.61 -3.57 -17.82
N SER A 132 14.00 -4.37 -16.82
CA SER A 132 15.33 -5.01 -16.79
C SER A 132 15.51 -6.04 -17.89
N LEU A 133 14.49 -6.86 -18.16
CA LEU A 133 14.53 -7.87 -19.19
C LEU A 133 14.62 -7.24 -20.59
N TYR A 134 13.85 -6.17 -20.84
CA TYR A 134 13.95 -5.41 -22.09
C TYR A 134 15.35 -4.82 -22.28
N ASN A 135 15.98 -4.30 -21.22
CA ASN A 135 17.37 -3.82 -21.30
C ASN A 135 18.35 -4.94 -21.69
N VAL A 136 18.19 -6.14 -21.15
CA VAL A 136 19.00 -7.30 -21.54
C VAL A 136 18.78 -7.67 -23.00
N GLN A 137 17.52 -7.66 -23.47
CA GLN A 137 17.16 -8.05 -24.84
C GLN A 137 17.61 -7.04 -25.91
N THR A 138 17.60 -5.75 -25.60
CA THR A 138 18.06 -4.74 -26.56
C THR A 138 19.58 -4.86 -26.77
N GLY A 139 20.34 -5.30 -25.77
CA GLY A 139 21.80 -5.38 -25.81
C GLY A 139 22.49 -4.01 -25.61
N TRP A 140 21.72 -2.95 -25.36
CA TRP A 140 22.26 -1.61 -25.14
C TRP A 140 22.72 -1.45 -23.69
N ALA A 141 23.91 -0.88 -23.46
CA ALA A 141 24.37 -0.44 -22.15
C ALA A 141 23.77 0.91 -21.75
N LEU A 142 22.48 1.11 -22.04
CA LEU A 142 21.86 2.36 -21.68
C LEU A 142 21.34 2.26 -20.25
N ASP A 143 22.09 2.87 -19.33
CA ASP A 143 21.75 2.98 -17.91
C ASP A 143 20.42 3.70 -17.62
N TRP A 144 19.69 4.19 -18.65
CA TRP A 144 18.39 4.88 -18.50
C TRP A 144 17.33 4.04 -17.81
N PHE A 145 17.41 2.71 -17.88
CA PHE A 145 16.44 1.84 -17.24
C PHE A 145 16.55 1.89 -15.71
N LYS A 146 17.73 2.19 -15.16
CA LYS A 146 17.96 2.22 -13.70
C LYS A 146 17.19 3.38 -13.03
N PRO A 147 17.24 4.64 -13.53
CA PRO A 147 16.37 5.71 -13.04
C PRO A 147 14.87 5.42 -13.16
N ILE A 148 14.44 4.58 -14.11
CA ILE A 148 13.02 4.22 -14.22
C ILE A 148 12.54 3.44 -12.99
N TRP A 149 13.38 2.61 -12.36
CA TRP A 149 13.00 1.97 -11.09
C TRP A 149 12.64 2.98 -10.00
N ALA A 150 13.34 4.12 -9.97
CA ALA A 150 13.02 5.22 -9.06
C ALA A 150 11.66 5.86 -9.39
N THR A 151 11.34 6.05 -10.68
CA THR A 151 10.02 6.54 -11.10
C THR A 151 8.89 5.56 -10.77
N LEU A 152 9.12 4.25 -10.92
CA LEU A 152 8.17 3.21 -10.52
C LEU A 152 7.95 3.22 -9.01
N SER A 153 9.01 3.48 -8.23
CA SER A 153 8.91 3.63 -6.77
C SER A 153 8.14 4.89 -6.38
N THR A 154 8.37 6.01 -7.07
CA THR A 154 7.57 7.23 -6.90
C THR A 154 6.09 6.95 -7.15
N PHE A 155 5.76 6.26 -8.25
CA PHE A 155 4.38 5.90 -8.55
C PHE A 155 3.77 4.99 -7.48
N LEU A 156 4.50 3.97 -7.02
CA LEU A 156 4.07 3.08 -5.94
C LEU A 156 3.72 3.89 -4.68
N PHE A 157 4.61 4.75 -4.21
CA PHE A 157 4.37 5.56 -3.01
C PHE A 157 3.28 6.62 -3.20
N ALA A 158 3.19 7.23 -4.38
CA ALA A 158 2.10 8.17 -4.69
C ALA A 158 0.73 7.46 -4.69
N GLY A 159 0.66 6.23 -5.21
CA GLY A 159 -0.53 5.38 -5.14
C GLY A 159 -0.91 5.03 -3.70
N LEU A 160 0.08 4.68 -2.87
CA LEU A 160 -0.15 4.49 -1.43
C LEU A 160 -0.62 5.79 -0.75
N ALA A 161 -0.13 6.94 -1.21
CA ALA A 161 -0.52 8.22 -0.65
C ALA A 161 -1.98 8.56 -0.91
N TRP A 162 -2.42 8.27 -2.13
CA TRP A 162 -3.82 8.43 -2.53
C TRP A 162 -4.76 7.55 -1.70
N MET A 163 -4.38 6.30 -1.45
CA MET A 163 -5.24 5.33 -0.77
C MET A 163 -5.25 5.50 0.74
N PHE A 164 -4.07 5.68 1.34
CA PHE A 164 -3.91 5.60 2.79
C PHE A 164 -3.67 6.97 3.43
N SER A 165 -2.71 7.75 2.92
CA SER A 165 -2.36 9.06 3.50
C SER A 165 -1.34 9.85 2.69
N LEU A 166 -1.53 11.17 2.69
CA LEU A 166 -0.64 12.11 2.02
C LEU A 166 0.83 12.03 2.46
N ARG A 167 1.18 11.47 3.63
CA ARG A 167 2.60 11.40 4.04
C ARG A 167 3.41 10.42 3.20
N PHE A 168 2.78 9.47 2.51
CA PHE A 168 3.47 8.66 1.51
C PHE A 168 3.93 9.49 0.28
N LEU A 169 3.52 10.75 0.15
CA LEU A 169 4.14 11.65 -0.83
C LEU A 169 5.60 11.97 -0.50
N ILE A 170 5.99 11.93 0.78
CA ILE A 170 7.39 12.16 1.18
C ILE A 170 8.32 11.10 0.55
N PRO A 171 8.10 9.78 0.74
CA PRO A 171 8.87 8.77 0.03
C PRO A 171 8.70 8.83 -1.49
N ALA A 172 7.52 9.23 -2.00
CA ALA A 172 7.32 9.36 -3.44
C ALA A 172 8.25 10.42 -4.07
N VAL A 173 8.27 11.62 -3.50
CA VAL A 173 9.15 12.72 -3.93
C VAL A 173 10.61 12.33 -3.72
N PHE A 174 10.95 11.75 -2.57
CA PHE A 174 12.30 11.28 -2.28
C PHE A 174 12.80 10.29 -3.34
N MET A 175 11.99 9.30 -3.72
CA MET A 175 12.35 8.36 -4.79
C MET A 175 12.52 9.05 -6.14
N GLY A 176 11.77 10.11 -6.43
CA GLY A 176 11.98 10.92 -7.64
C GLY A 176 13.35 11.61 -7.63
N LEU A 177 13.74 12.18 -6.48
CA LEU A 177 15.07 12.77 -6.28
C LEU A 177 16.19 11.73 -6.38
N VAL A 178 15.97 10.51 -5.85
CA VAL A 178 16.90 9.38 -5.97
C VAL A 178 17.12 9.03 -7.45
N GLY A 179 16.05 9.02 -8.27
CA GLY A 179 16.18 8.82 -9.71
C GLY A 179 17.06 9.87 -10.39
N MET A 180 16.91 11.15 -10.02
CA MET A 180 17.79 12.21 -10.52
C MET A 180 19.24 12.04 -10.04
N LEU A 181 19.45 11.65 -8.79
CA LEU A 181 20.78 11.38 -8.25
C LEU A 181 21.47 10.22 -8.97
N MET A 182 20.72 9.17 -9.34
CA MET A 182 21.21 8.06 -10.15
C MET A 182 21.65 8.49 -11.55
N VAL A 183 21.00 9.51 -12.14
CA VAL A 183 21.47 10.06 -13.42
C VAL A 183 22.81 10.79 -13.25
N GLN A 184 23.01 11.48 -12.12
CA GLN A 184 24.24 12.22 -11.84
C GLN A 184 25.42 11.33 -11.43
N LEU A 185 25.14 10.19 -10.79
CA LEU A 185 26.14 9.25 -10.27
C LEU A 185 25.91 7.83 -10.82
N PRO A 186 26.03 7.61 -12.14
CA PRO A 186 25.61 6.38 -12.80
C PRO A 186 26.33 5.12 -12.30
N ASP A 187 27.59 5.27 -11.89
CA ASP A 187 28.40 4.16 -11.38
C ASP A 187 27.93 3.67 -9.99
N TRP A 188 27.16 4.49 -9.27
CA TRP A 188 26.66 4.21 -7.93
C TRP A 188 25.17 3.88 -7.90
N ASN A 189 24.52 3.71 -9.05
CA ASN A 189 23.08 3.56 -9.17
C ASN A 189 22.47 2.45 -8.31
N TYR A 190 23.08 1.27 -8.33
CA TYR A 190 22.62 0.15 -7.50
C TYR A 190 22.74 0.48 -6.01
N LEU A 191 23.86 1.06 -5.58
CA LEU A 191 24.06 1.40 -4.17
C LEU A 191 23.08 2.49 -3.72
N ILE A 192 22.95 3.57 -4.50
CA ILE A 192 22.05 4.69 -4.21
C ILE A 192 20.62 4.20 -4.05
N TYR A 193 20.14 3.39 -5.00
CA TYR A 193 18.78 2.89 -4.99
C TYR A 193 18.52 1.87 -3.87
N GLY A 194 19.47 0.94 -3.65
CA GLY A 194 19.38 -0.04 -2.57
C GLY A 194 19.37 0.61 -1.19
N LEU A 195 20.20 1.63 -0.96
CA LEU A 195 20.21 2.40 0.28
C LEU A 195 18.93 3.21 0.48
N ALA A 196 18.39 3.80 -0.59
CA ALA A 196 17.14 4.55 -0.55
C ALA A 196 15.97 3.68 -0.09
N TRP A 197 15.82 2.48 -0.67
CA TRP A 197 14.79 1.54 -0.25
C TRP A 197 15.02 0.99 1.15
N TRP A 198 16.26 0.63 1.49
CA TRP A 198 16.63 0.21 2.84
C TRP A 198 16.18 1.24 3.87
N LEU A 199 16.52 2.52 3.66
CA LEU A 199 16.17 3.61 4.57
C LEU A 199 14.65 3.66 4.80
N TRP A 200 13.84 3.63 3.75
CA TRP A 200 12.39 3.67 3.88
C TRP A 200 11.81 2.44 4.58
N PHE A 201 12.34 1.26 4.30
CA PHE A 201 11.96 0.06 5.04
C PHE A 201 12.28 0.18 6.53
N GLN A 202 13.44 0.73 6.90
CA GLN A 202 13.79 0.97 8.31
C GLN A 202 12.89 2.02 8.96
N ILE A 203 12.56 3.09 8.25
CA ILE A 203 11.64 4.11 8.75
C ILE A 203 10.25 3.50 8.99
N PHE A 204 9.71 2.73 8.05
CA PHE A 204 8.41 2.08 8.21
C PHE A 204 8.44 1.03 9.32
N ALA A 205 9.53 0.25 9.42
CA ALA A 205 9.73 -0.71 10.49
C ALA A 205 9.72 -0.04 11.87
N TRP A 206 10.45 1.07 12.01
CA TRP A 206 10.49 1.87 13.22
C TRP A 206 9.11 2.45 13.56
N ARG A 207 8.39 3.01 12.58
CA ARG A 207 7.03 3.54 12.77
C ARG A 207 6.04 2.47 13.25
N CYS A 208 6.11 1.26 12.68
CA CYS A 208 5.29 0.14 13.14
C CYS A 208 5.61 -0.25 14.59
N ARG A 209 6.89 -0.20 14.98
CA ARG A 209 7.33 -0.48 16.36
C ARG A 209 6.77 0.57 17.33
N VAL A 210 6.93 1.85 17.03
CA VAL A 210 6.42 2.95 17.86
C VAL A 210 4.89 2.89 18.00
N ALA A 211 4.17 2.63 16.90
CA ALA A 211 2.71 2.50 16.92
C ALA A 211 2.22 1.36 17.82
N ARG A 212 2.99 0.28 17.93
CA ARG A 212 2.68 -0.86 18.82
C ARG A 212 2.99 -0.56 20.28
N GLU A 213 4.05 0.19 20.57
CA GLU A 213 4.52 0.49 21.93
C GLU A 213 3.74 1.63 22.60
N ALA A 214 3.15 2.55 21.83
CA ALA A 214 2.37 3.67 22.35
C ALA A 214 0.99 3.79 21.68
N PRO A 215 0.03 2.87 21.96
CA PRO A 215 -1.28 2.86 21.32
C PRO A 215 -2.14 4.08 21.67
N SER A 216 -1.86 4.73 22.80
CA SER A 216 -2.59 5.90 23.31
C SER A 216 -2.09 7.22 22.72
N LEU A 217 -0.92 7.23 22.09
CA LEU A 217 -0.48 8.41 21.35
C LEU A 217 -1.22 8.44 20.01
N PRO A 218 -1.67 9.60 19.54
CA PRO A 218 -2.11 9.77 18.17
C PRO A 218 -0.87 9.62 17.27
N VAL A 219 -0.45 8.38 17.05
CA VAL A 219 0.45 8.04 15.97
C VAL A 219 -0.39 8.18 14.73
N ALA A 220 -0.47 9.42 14.25
CA ALA A 220 -1.19 9.75 13.04
C ALA A 220 -0.80 8.69 11.99
N PRO A 221 -1.78 8.00 11.39
CA PRO A 221 -1.51 6.91 10.47
C PRO A 221 -0.53 7.41 9.41
N PHE A 222 0.37 6.51 8.99
CA PHE A 222 1.24 6.71 7.81
C PHE A 222 0.48 7.50 6.78
#